data_AF-A0A4Q7CX16-F1
#
_entry.id   AF-A0A4Q7CX16-F1
#
_cell.length_a   1.000
_cell.length_b   1.000
_cell.length_c   1.000
_cell.angle_alpha   90.00
_cell.angle_beta   90.00
_cell.angle_gamma   90.00
#
_symmetry.space_group_name_H-M   'P 1'
#
loop_
_entity.id
_entity.type
_entity.pdbx_description
1 polymer ?
#
loop_
_entity_poly.entity_id
_entity_poly.type
_entity_poly.pdbx_seq_one_letter_code
_entity_poly.pdbx_strand_id
1 'polypeptide(L)'
;MKLRYLTAGLLASTLLLTACGQGEKNEDTKSESKSDSGNKNDGSGFSNSSKKDDSNSSSEHSSSHSDSKDNSNSNDDSSENEDTNSPQYLAKVWAAALPSYRTTEEGDLSIEKITHYDASGNVLNPYNPDNTVTLPEGTQALLGDSTAAGQVYYKNNGDGTIDVYDIPSHFQDDRWLKDDDYSQRESERIMNNPKVVHLYDGNQAVIDRWADKMVEGGQLEQDLTDFSSDSDSDSSSEDDSSSDDSSSSEEVTRENVIDKVEEYEGHNLDTSTYTYKEPEQKSDGSWGFSFDDKDGNLAGSYIVDPDGNVTEYDADGNEV
;
A
#
# COMPACT_ATOMS: atom_id res chain seq x y z
N MET A 1 -51.72 42.99 -25.07
CA MET A 1 -53.03 42.55 -24.54
C MET A 1 -52.88 41.15 -23.95
N LYS A 2 -53.50 40.94 -22.78
CA LYS A 2 -53.85 39.66 -22.12
C LYS A 2 -52.73 38.84 -21.45
N LEU A 3 -52.61 39.10 -20.14
CA LEU A 3 -52.35 38.14 -19.05
C LEU A 3 -53.12 36.81 -19.22
N ARG A 4 -52.51 35.70 -18.77
CA ARG A 4 -53.14 34.74 -17.82
C ARG A 4 -52.08 34.08 -16.92
N TYR A 5 -52.41 34.07 -15.62
CA TYR A 5 -51.71 33.49 -14.47
C TYR A 5 -52.06 32.01 -14.25
N LEU A 6 -51.24 31.30 -13.44
CA LEU A 6 -51.57 30.32 -12.38
C LEU A 6 -50.21 29.84 -11.78
N THR A 7 -49.72 30.30 -10.62
CA THR A 7 -49.98 29.85 -9.21
C THR A 7 -50.03 28.33 -9.04
N ALA A 8 -49.51 27.67 -8.01
CA ALA A 8 -48.69 27.94 -6.82
C ALA A 8 -48.44 26.54 -6.19
N GLY A 9 -47.35 26.35 -5.44
CA GLY A 9 -47.11 25.09 -4.73
C GLY A 9 -45.89 25.15 -3.83
N LEU A 10 -45.98 25.96 -2.77
CA LEU A 10 -44.99 26.05 -1.70
C LEU A 10 -45.38 25.04 -0.61
N LEU A 11 -44.53 24.03 -0.37
CA LEU A 11 -44.62 23.18 0.82
C LEU A 11 -43.27 23.23 1.53
N ALA A 12 -43.24 24.07 2.57
CA ALA A 12 -42.23 24.05 3.61
C ALA A 12 -42.65 23.04 4.67
N SER A 13 -41.79 22.06 4.96
CA SER A 13 -41.91 21.19 6.13
C SER A 13 -40.58 21.22 6.88
N THR A 14 -40.47 22.14 7.83
CA THR A 14 -39.44 22.14 8.87
C THR A 14 -39.81 21.11 9.94
N LEU A 15 -38.97 20.11 10.14
CA LEU A 15 -38.98 19.25 11.33
C LEU A 15 -37.92 19.78 12.30
N LEU A 16 -38.38 20.37 13.40
CA LEU A 16 -37.56 20.65 14.58
C LEU A 16 -37.59 19.41 15.48
N LEU A 17 -36.44 18.75 15.64
CA LEU A 17 -36.23 17.74 16.68
C LEU A 17 -35.71 18.46 17.93
N THR A 18 -36.57 18.58 18.92
CA THR A 18 -36.27 19.03 20.29
C THR A 18 -35.46 17.98 21.04
N ALA A 19 -34.25 18.36 21.46
CA ALA A 19 -33.45 17.64 22.44
C ALA A 19 -34.01 17.91 23.86
N CYS A 20 -34.43 16.86 24.56
CA CYS A 20 -34.64 16.89 26.01
C CYS A 20 -33.34 16.47 26.70
N GLY A 21 -32.63 17.43 27.28
CA GLY A 21 -31.52 17.21 28.20
C GLY A 21 -31.74 18.09 29.43
N GLN A 22 -32.29 17.49 30.49
CA GLN A 22 -32.54 18.15 31.78
C GLN A 22 -31.38 17.79 32.73
N GLY A 23 -30.52 18.77 32.98
CA GLY A 23 -29.47 18.70 34.00
C GLY A 23 -29.36 20.07 34.66
N GLU A 24 -30.10 20.24 35.76
CA GLU A 24 -30.07 21.44 36.58
C GLU A 24 -28.79 21.49 37.42
N LYS A 25 -28.14 22.65 37.40
CA LYS A 25 -27.07 23.04 38.31
C LYS A 25 -27.69 23.44 39.66
N ASN A 26 -27.05 23.05 40.75
CA ASN A 26 -27.06 23.80 42.01
C ASN A 26 -25.61 24.03 42.44
N GLU A 27 -25.21 25.30 42.48
CA GLU A 27 -24.11 25.81 43.30
C GLU A 27 -24.65 26.06 44.72
N ASP A 28 -23.87 25.73 45.74
CA ASP A 28 -23.26 26.71 46.67
C ASP A 28 -22.79 26.02 47.96
N THR A 29 -21.47 25.99 48.21
CA THR A 29 -20.88 26.50 49.47
C THR A 29 -19.36 26.66 49.37
N LYS A 30 -18.95 27.89 49.05
CA LYS A 30 -17.93 28.73 49.71
C LYS A 30 -16.85 28.08 50.61
N SER A 31 -15.59 28.22 50.21
CA SER A 31 -14.47 28.94 50.90
C SER A 31 -13.12 28.41 50.37
N GLU A 32 -12.38 29.22 49.60
CA GLU A 32 -11.12 29.93 50.01
C GLU A 32 -10.02 28.97 50.51
N SER A 33 -8.76 28.99 50.09
CA SER A 33 -7.98 29.93 49.27
C SER A 33 -6.63 29.29 48.91
N LYS A 34 -5.89 29.99 48.06
CA LYS A 34 -4.66 29.64 47.35
C LYS A 34 -3.39 29.40 48.20
N SER A 35 -2.36 28.98 47.45
CA SER A 35 -0.91 29.22 47.55
C SER A 35 -0.09 28.07 48.12
N ASP A 36 0.71 27.34 47.34
CA ASP A 36 1.90 27.69 46.53
C ASP A 36 3.21 27.56 47.32
N SER A 37 4.23 27.01 46.63
CA SER A 37 5.62 26.76 47.03
C SER A 37 5.82 25.71 48.14
N GLY A 38 6.76 24.77 48.08
CA GLY A 38 7.89 24.57 47.20
C GLY A 38 9.00 23.84 47.98
N ASN A 39 9.79 23.05 47.26
CA ASN A 39 11.20 22.75 47.52
C ASN A 39 11.60 21.45 48.30
N LYS A 40 12.08 20.50 47.49
CA LYS A 40 13.39 19.79 47.49
C LYS A 40 13.85 18.91 48.68
N ASN A 41 14.33 17.72 48.26
CA ASN A 41 15.44 16.89 48.76
C ASN A 41 15.33 16.38 50.22
N ASP A 42 15.88 15.25 50.64
CA ASP A 42 17.00 14.44 50.15
C ASP A 42 16.82 12.99 50.66
N GLY A 43 17.61 12.07 50.11
CA GLY A 43 17.43 10.63 50.24
C GLY A 43 17.91 9.94 51.53
N SER A 44 18.03 8.62 51.35
CA SER A 44 18.79 7.62 52.12
C SER A 44 18.08 6.88 53.25
N GLY A 45 18.33 5.56 53.31
CA GLY A 45 18.30 4.82 54.57
C GLY A 45 17.69 3.42 54.52
N PHE A 46 18.43 2.48 53.95
CA PHE A 46 18.28 1.04 54.15
C PHE A 46 18.23 0.69 55.66
N SER A 47 17.37 -0.25 56.08
CA SER A 47 17.62 -1.11 57.25
C SER A 47 16.70 -2.33 57.29
N ASN A 48 17.35 -3.48 57.27
CA ASN A 48 16.83 -4.83 57.39
C ASN A 48 16.72 -5.21 58.89
N SER A 49 15.71 -5.97 59.30
CA SER A 49 15.75 -6.66 60.59
C SER A 49 15.18 -8.07 60.50
N SER A 50 16.07 -9.02 60.76
CA SER A 50 15.92 -10.46 60.83
C SER A 50 15.27 -10.93 62.13
N LYS A 51 14.59 -12.08 62.08
CA LYS A 51 14.66 -13.12 63.13
C LYS A 51 14.27 -14.49 62.59
N LYS A 52 15.18 -15.45 62.80
CA LYS A 52 15.03 -16.89 62.64
C LYS A 52 14.42 -17.49 63.91
N ASP A 53 13.79 -18.66 63.80
CA ASP A 53 13.95 -19.76 64.76
C ASP A 53 13.75 -21.11 64.03
N ASP A 54 14.68 -22.02 64.32
CA ASP A 54 14.83 -23.38 63.80
C ASP A 54 14.07 -24.41 64.67
N SER A 55 13.58 -25.50 64.07
CA SER A 55 13.63 -26.83 64.72
C SER A 55 13.50 -27.97 63.70
N ASN A 56 14.42 -28.92 63.82
CA ASN A 56 14.71 -30.07 62.97
C ASN A 56 14.02 -31.35 63.51
N SER A 57 13.56 -32.26 62.64
CA SER A 57 13.69 -33.73 62.84
C SER A 57 13.24 -34.53 61.60
N SER A 58 14.08 -35.51 61.28
CA SER A 58 14.10 -36.47 60.18
C SER A 58 13.03 -37.58 60.20
N SER A 59 12.67 -38.10 59.01
CA SER A 59 12.59 -39.54 58.71
C SER A 59 12.45 -39.81 57.21
N GLU A 60 13.25 -40.74 56.68
CA GLU A 60 13.25 -41.27 55.30
C GLU A 60 11.99 -42.12 54.99
N HIS A 61 11.50 -42.11 53.74
CA HIS A 61 11.47 -43.28 52.83
C HIS A 61 10.80 -42.95 51.48
N SER A 62 11.22 -43.70 50.46
CA SER A 62 10.96 -43.63 49.00
C SER A 62 9.52 -43.42 48.52
N SER A 63 9.35 -42.71 47.39
CA SER A 63 8.81 -43.28 46.14
C SER A 63 8.79 -42.26 44.99
N SER A 64 9.05 -42.76 43.79
CA SER A 64 9.09 -42.09 42.50
C SER A 64 7.74 -41.55 42.01
N HIS A 65 7.69 -40.35 41.42
CA HIS A 65 7.24 -40.07 40.04
C HIS A 65 6.97 -38.57 39.79
N SER A 66 7.52 -38.12 38.66
CA SER A 66 7.07 -37.13 37.67
C SER A 66 6.72 -35.67 38.04
N ASP A 67 7.15 -34.82 37.10
CA ASP A 67 6.66 -33.49 36.75
C ASP A 67 7.15 -32.29 37.59
N SER A 68 8.45 -32.00 37.43
CA SER A 68 8.96 -30.65 37.63
C SER A 68 8.45 -29.77 36.49
N LYS A 69 7.51 -28.88 36.84
CA LYS A 69 7.18 -27.67 36.09
C LYS A 69 8.40 -26.77 36.12
N ASP A 70 9.15 -26.74 35.02
CA ASP A 70 10.19 -25.73 34.83
C ASP A 70 9.50 -24.40 34.52
N ASN A 71 9.41 -23.57 35.54
CA ASN A 71 9.07 -22.16 35.41
C ASN A 71 10.36 -21.42 35.05
N SER A 72 10.76 -21.46 33.78
CA SER A 72 11.83 -20.62 33.28
C SER A 72 11.24 -19.31 32.81
N ASN A 73 11.10 -18.38 33.75
CA ASN A 73 11.04 -16.96 33.44
C ASN A 73 12.44 -16.54 32.97
N SER A 74 12.70 -16.74 31.68
CA SER A 74 13.87 -16.18 31.00
C SER A 74 13.40 -14.99 30.18
N ASN A 75 13.51 -13.80 30.78
CA ASN A 75 13.78 -12.59 30.00
C ASN A 75 15.17 -12.80 29.39
N ASP A 76 15.23 -13.49 28.26
CA ASP A 76 16.39 -13.48 27.40
C ASP A 76 16.18 -12.34 26.41
N ASP A 77 16.75 -11.19 26.78
CA ASP A 77 16.99 -10.06 25.88
C ASP A 77 18.12 -10.49 24.95
N SER A 78 17.84 -11.47 24.09
CA SER A 78 18.68 -11.82 22.97
C SER A 78 18.26 -10.91 21.83
N SER A 79 19.14 -9.97 21.49
CA SER A 79 19.10 -9.29 20.20
C SER A 79 19.45 -10.31 19.10
N GLU A 80 18.62 -11.34 18.93
CA GLU A 80 18.51 -12.01 17.65
C GLU A 80 18.14 -10.91 16.67
N ASN A 81 19.02 -10.64 15.70
CA ASN A 81 18.70 -9.74 14.60
C ASN A 81 17.43 -10.30 13.97
N GLU A 82 16.29 -9.68 14.28
CA GLU A 82 15.00 -10.05 13.70
C GLU A 82 15.14 -9.92 12.19
N ASP A 83 14.86 -11.00 11.47
CA ASP A 83 14.90 -10.99 10.01
C ASP A 83 13.77 -10.08 9.50
N THR A 84 14.16 -8.89 9.07
CA THR A 84 13.24 -7.84 8.63
C THR A 84 12.54 -8.16 7.30
N ASN A 85 12.97 -9.22 6.61
CA ASN A 85 12.34 -9.71 5.39
C ASN A 85 11.49 -10.97 5.65
N SER A 86 11.42 -11.45 6.90
CA SER A 86 10.57 -12.59 7.23
C SER A 86 9.09 -12.23 7.10
N PRO A 87 8.23 -13.15 6.61
CA PRO A 87 6.78 -12.95 6.56
C PRO A 87 6.18 -12.49 7.88
N GLN A 88 6.72 -12.97 9.01
CA GLN A 88 6.28 -12.61 10.35
C GLN A 88 6.57 -11.14 10.63
N TYR A 89 7.79 -10.66 10.35
CA TYR A 89 8.14 -9.26 10.54
C TYR A 89 7.28 -8.34 9.65
N LEU A 90 7.13 -8.70 8.36
CA LEU A 90 6.33 -7.93 7.40
C LEU A 90 4.85 -7.87 7.83
N ALA A 91 4.31 -8.94 8.42
CA ALA A 91 2.96 -8.93 8.98
C ALA A 91 2.82 -7.99 10.19
N LYS A 92 3.84 -7.89 11.05
CA LYS A 92 3.86 -6.90 12.14
C LYS A 92 3.85 -5.47 11.59
N VAL A 93 4.60 -5.21 10.52
CA VAL A 93 4.61 -3.92 9.82
C VAL A 93 3.24 -3.59 9.24
N TRP A 94 2.64 -4.53 8.50
CA TRP A 94 1.32 -4.36 7.89
C TRP A 94 0.24 -3.99 8.93
N ALA A 95 0.17 -4.77 10.01
CA ALA A 95 -0.76 -4.52 11.11
C ALA A 95 -0.42 -3.25 11.91
N ALA A 96 0.85 -2.84 11.99
CA ALA A 96 1.26 -1.58 12.63
C ALA A 96 0.78 -0.37 11.81
N ALA A 97 1.06 -0.37 10.52
CA ALA A 97 0.76 0.73 9.59
C ALA A 97 -0.74 0.87 9.29
N LEU A 98 -1.47 -0.26 9.21
CA LEU A 98 -2.89 -0.31 8.87
C LEU A 98 -3.71 -0.97 10.00
N PRO A 99 -4.07 -0.23 11.08
CA PRO A 99 -4.71 -0.81 12.27
C PRO A 99 -6.07 -1.48 12.05
N SER A 100 -6.78 -1.17 10.97
CA SER A 100 -8.04 -1.82 10.60
C SER A 100 -7.86 -3.33 10.46
N TYR A 101 -6.74 -3.77 9.87
CA TYR A 101 -6.42 -5.19 9.63
C TYR A 101 -6.10 -5.98 10.91
N ARG A 102 -6.05 -5.32 12.08
CA ARG A 102 -5.92 -6.00 13.39
C ARG A 102 -7.21 -6.67 13.83
N THR A 103 -8.35 -6.20 13.33
CA THR A 103 -9.68 -6.67 13.75
C THR A 103 -10.50 -7.23 12.60
N THR A 104 -10.06 -7.07 11.35
CA THR A 104 -10.80 -7.58 10.21
C THR A 104 -10.88 -9.10 10.24
N GLU A 105 -12.05 -9.66 10.00
CA GLU A 105 -12.24 -11.11 9.90
C GLU A 105 -11.89 -11.62 8.50
N GLU A 106 -11.48 -12.88 8.39
CA GLU A 106 -11.00 -13.48 7.13
C GLU A 106 -12.01 -13.42 5.97
N GLY A 107 -13.30 -13.30 6.25
CA GLY A 107 -14.35 -13.22 5.23
C GLY A 107 -14.64 -11.82 4.69
N ASP A 108 -14.07 -10.77 5.28
CA ASP A 108 -14.37 -9.36 4.95
C ASP A 108 -13.37 -8.75 3.96
N LEU A 109 -12.29 -9.48 3.65
CA LEU A 109 -11.22 -9.01 2.77
C LEU A 109 -10.87 -10.06 1.73
N SER A 110 -11.06 -9.72 0.46
CA SER A 110 -10.55 -10.50 -0.67
C SER A 110 -9.07 -10.21 -0.91
N ILE A 111 -8.24 -10.37 0.12
CA ILE A 111 -6.77 -10.24 0.00
C ILE A 111 -6.19 -11.65 -0.08
N GLU A 112 -5.74 -12.01 -1.26
CA GLU A 112 -5.05 -13.25 -1.53
C GLU A 112 -3.55 -13.12 -1.26
N LYS A 113 -2.96 -11.96 -1.59
CA LYS A 113 -1.52 -11.72 -1.49
C LYS A 113 -1.20 -10.29 -1.06
N ILE A 114 -0.11 -10.16 -0.31
CA ILE A 114 0.59 -8.90 -0.02
C ILE A 114 2.02 -9.10 -0.52
N THR A 115 2.41 -8.34 -1.53
CA THR A 115 3.74 -8.46 -2.12
C THR A 115 4.71 -7.49 -1.46
N HIS A 116 5.86 -8.03 -1.06
CA HIS A 116 6.97 -7.29 -0.46
C HIS A 116 7.98 -6.90 -1.53
N TYR A 117 8.38 -5.63 -1.54
CA TYR A 117 9.43 -5.13 -2.43
C TYR A 117 10.45 -4.28 -1.70
N ASP A 118 11.69 -4.33 -2.16
CA ASP A 118 12.67 -3.29 -1.88
C ASP A 118 12.36 -2.06 -2.74
N ALA A 119 12.04 -0.94 -2.09
CA ALA A 119 11.70 0.33 -2.76
C ALA A 119 12.82 1.38 -2.60
N SER A 120 14.00 0.97 -2.13
CA SER A 120 15.15 1.84 -1.95
C SER A 120 15.57 2.47 -3.27
N GLY A 121 15.80 3.79 -3.28
CA GLY A 121 16.29 4.48 -4.48
C GLY A 121 15.24 4.76 -5.55
N ASN A 122 13.99 4.31 -5.37
CA ASN A 122 12.92 4.63 -6.31
C ASN A 122 12.42 6.07 -6.16
N VAL A 123 11.94 6.66 -7.25
CA VAL A 123 11.22 7.93 -7.17
C VAL A 123 9.85 7.73 -6.52
N LEU A 124 9.41 8.70 -5.70
CA LEU A 124 8.09 8.64 -5.06
C LEU A 124 6.97 8.74 -6.11
N ASN A 125 7.12 9.64 -7.09
CA ASN A 125 6.16 9.83 -8.17
C ASN A 125 6.77 9.44 -9.52
N PRO A 126 6.57 8.20 -9.98
CA PRO A 126 7.15 7.74 -11.24
C PRO A 126 6.61 8.45 -12.48
N TYR A 127 5.45 9.11 -12.39
CA TYR A 127 4.86 9.86 -13.50
C TYR A 127 5.35 11.31 -13.62
N ASN A 128 6.21 11.75 -12.69
CA ASN A 128 6.94 13.01 -12.77
C ASN A 128 8.32 12.82 -12.11
N PRO A 129 9.19 11.98 -12.71
CA PRO A 129 10.40 11.48 -12.06
C PRO A 129 11.45 12.56 -11.82
N ASP A 130 11.46 13.62 -12.63
CA ASP A 130 12.40 14.74 -12.48
C ASP A 130 11.99 15.72 -11.37
N ASN A 131 10.72 15.70 -10.94
CA ASN A 131 10.15 16.64 -9.96
C ASN A 131 9.48 15.89 -8.81
N THR A 132 10.22 14.96 -8.23
CA THR A 132 9.80 14.22 -7.05
C THR A 132 11.02 13.76 -6.26
N VAL A 133 10.84 13.45 -4.98
CA VAL A 133 11.92 12.91 -4.15
C VAL A 133 12.16 11.43 -4.41
N THR A 134 13.40 11.00 -4.20
CA THR A 134 13.79 9.60 -4.12
C THR A 134 13.51 9.03 -2.73
N LEU A 135 13.03 7.79 -2.67
CA LEU A 135 12.83 7.02 -1.46
C LEU A 135 14.20 6.69 -0.82
N PRO A 136 14.36 6.92 0.49
CA PRO A 136 15.60 6.65 1.20
C PRO A 136 16.03 5.20 1.09
N GLU A 137 17.34 4.98 1.15
CA GLU A 137 17.90 3.64 1.31
C GLU A 137 17.29 2.90 2.51
N GLY A 138 16.92 1.64 2.28
CA GLY A 138 16.23 0.76 3.22
C GLY A 138 14.72 0.98 3.31
N THR A 139 14.12 1.71 2.37
CA THR A 139 12.66 1.82 2.26
C THR A 139 12.12 0.55 1.62
N GLN A 140 11.09 -0.04 2.21
CA GLN A 140 10.43 -1.25 1.73
C GLN A 140 8.96 -0.93 1.43
N ALA A 141 8.35 -1.69 0.53
CA ALA A 141 6.95 -1.57 0.17
C ALA A 141 6.20 -2.88 0.43
N LEU A 142 4.99 -2.77 0.99
CA LEU A 142 4.01 -3.86 1.06
C LEU A 142 2.80 -3.43 0.24
N LEU A 143 2.53 -4.14 -0.85
CA LEU A 143 1.44 -3.83 -1.76
C LEU A 143 0.42 -4.97 -1.71
N GLY A 144 -0.83 -4.65 -1.33
CA GLY A 144 -1.90 -5.62 -1.47
C GLY A 144 -2.28 -5.83 -2.94
N ASP A 145 -2.78 -7.01 -3.26
CA ASP A 145 -3.24 -7.41 -4.61
C ASP A 145 -4.39 -6.56 -5.18
N SER A 146 -5.03 -5.72 -4.38
CA SER A 146 -6.06 -4.78 -4.81
C SER A 146 -5.86 -3.43 -4.14
N THR A 147 -6.23 -2.34 -4.81
CA THR A 147 -6.12 -0.98 -4.24
C THR A 147 -6.85 -0.85 -2.88
N ALA A 148 -7.94 -1.60 -2.69
CA ALA A 148 -8.69 -1.62 -1.43
C ALA A 148 -7.97 -2.34 -0.29
N ALA A 149 -7.04 -3.25 -0.61
CA ALA A 149 -6.13 -3.86 0.36
C ALA A 149 -5.12 -2.84 0.91
N GLY A 150 -4.84 -1.78 0.15
CA GLY A 150 -3.96 -0.71 0.54
C GLY A 150 -2.48 -1.01 0.28
N GLN A 151 -1.65 -0.09 0.72
CA GLN A 151 -0.20 -0.14 0.57
C GLN A 151 0.49 0.43 1.80
N VAL A 152 1.72 -0.02 2.04
CA VAL A 152 2.58 0.49 3.11
C VAL A 152 3.98 0.70 2.54
N TYR A 153 4.44 1.94 2.53
CA TYR A 153 5.85 2.27 2.33
C TYR A 153 6.45 2.59 3.68
N TYR A 154 7.51 1.88 4.06
CA TYR A 154 8.07 2.03 5.39
C TYR A 154 9.59 1.87 5.42
N LYS A 155 10.21 2.35 6.49
CA LYS A 155 11.61 2.12 6.81
C LYS A 155 11.75 1.65 8.24
N ASN A 156 12.57 0.62 8.47
CA ASN A 156 12.89 0.14 9.81
C ASN A 156 13.91 1.05 10.50
N ASN A 157 13.62 1.46 11.74
CA ASN A 157 14.49 2.31 12.55
C ASN A 157 15.50 1.52 13.39
N GLY A 158 15.35 0.20 13.48
CA GLY A 158 16.23 -0.71 14.24
C GLY A 158 15.99 -0.70 15.76
N ASP A 159 14.95 -0.02 16.23
CA ASP A 159 14.59 0.12 17.64
C ASP A 159 13.18 -0.41 17.97
N GLY A 160 12.63 -1.25 17.08
CA GLY A 160 11.26 -1.76 17.17
C GLY A 160 10.19 -0.77 16.68
N THR A 161 10.60 0.36 16.09
CA THR A 161 9.72 1.27 15.36
C THR A 161 9.99 1.28 13.87
N ILE A 162 8.99 1.74 13.12
CA ILE A 162 9.09 2.00 11.69
C ILE A 162 8.61 3.41 11.38
N ASP A 163 9.23 4.01 10.37
CA ASP A 163 8.75 5.21 9.71
C ASP A 163 7.80 4.79 8.59
N VAL A 164 6.53 5.21 8.63
CA VAL A 164 5.54 4.95 7.57
C VAL A 164 5.32 6.21 6.75
N TYR A 165 5.52 6.11 5.44
CA TYR A 165 5.36 7.22 4.50
C TYR A 165 3.96 7.20 3.89
N ASP A 166 3.28 8.34 3.91
CA ASP A 166 1.94 8.53 3.36
C ASP A 166 1.99 8.77 1.83
N ILE A 167 2.55 7.79 1.12
CA ILE A 167 2.66 7.85 -0.34
C ILE A 167 1.28 7.56 -0.95
N PRO A 168 0.77 8.42 -1.85
CA PRO A 168 -0.47 8.15 -2.56
C PRO A 168 -0.40 6.81 -3.29
N SER A 169 -1.47 6.01 -3.22
CA SER A 169 -1.56 4.83 -4.08
C SER A 169 -1.72 5.18 -5.54
N HIS A 170 -2.31 6.35 -5.82
CA HIS A 170 -2.56 6.86 -7.15
C HIS A 170 -2.42 8.40 -7.11
N PHE A 171 -1.78 8.97 -8.12
CA PHE A 171 -1.59 10.40 -8.28
C PHE A 171 -2.80 11.05 -8.99
N GLN A 172 -4.01 10.87 -8.43
CA GLN A 172 -5.28 11.26 -9.09
C GLN A 172 -5.49 12.78 -9.22
N ASP A 173 -4.76 13.58 -8.45
CA ASP A 173 -4.77 15.03 -8.62
C ASP A 173 -3.77 15.40 -9.70
N ASP A 174 -4.29 15.89 -10.84
CA ASP A 174 -3.52 16.34 -12.00
C ASP A 174 -2.31 17.22 -11.67
N ARG A 175 -2.32 17.92 -10.53
CA ARG A 175 -1.17 18.72 -10.08
C ARG A 175 0.09 17.88 -9.82
N TRP A 176 -0.04 16.61 -9.46
CA TRP A 176 1.10 15.70 -9.36
C TRP A 176 1.79 15.46 -10.71
N LEU A 177 1.05 15.59 -11.82
CA LEU A 177 1.52 15.30 -13.16
C LEU A 177 1.91 16.57 -13.94
N LYS A 178 1.22 17.69 -13.67
CA LYS A 178 1.30 18.91 -14.50
C LYS A 178 1.92 20.11 -13.79
N ASP A 179 2.15 20.03 -12.48
CA ASP A 179 2.72 21.09 -11.65
C ASP A 179 3.95 20.55 -10.91
N ASP A 180 5.11 20.74 -11.53
CA ASP A 180 6.41 20.27 -11.03
C ASP A 180 6.72 20.77 -9.62
N ASP A 181 6.46 22.06 -9.36
CA ASP A 181 6.63 22.66 -8.04
C ASP A 181 5.72 22.00 -7.01
N TYR A 182 4.50 21.62 -7.41
CA TYR A 182 3.58 20.87 -6.55
C TYR A 182 4.07 19.45 -6.27
N SER A 183 4.42 18.68 -7.31
CA SER A 183 4.92 17.31 -7.16
C SER A 183 6.17 17.26 -6.28
N GLN A 184 7.14 18.15 -6.53
CA GLN A 184 8.38 18.21 -5.75
C GLN A 184 8.10 18.56 -4.29
N ARG A 185 7.36 19.64 -4.03
CA ARG A 185 7.08 20.09 -2.66
C ARG A 185 6.26 19.08 -1.86
N GLU A 186 5.30 18.42 -2.50
CA GLU A 186 4.41 17.48 -1.81
C GLU A 186 5.10 16.15 -1.53
N SER A 187 5.93 15.67 -2.47
CA SER A 187 6.78 14.51 -2.24
C SER A 187 7.81 14.76 -1.12
N GLU A 188 8.43 15.95 -1.07
CA GLU A 188 9.26 16.39 0.05
C GLU A 188 8.48 16.46 1.37
N ARG A 189 7.23 16.95 1.36
CA ARG A 189 6.37 17.02 2.54
C ARG A 189 6.10 15.63 3.11
N ILE A 190 5.80 14.65 2.25
CA ILE A 190 5.57 13.26 2.65
C ILE A 190 6.84 12.67 3.27
N MET A 191 7.99 12.84 2.60
CA MET A 191 9.26 12.26 3.03
C MET A 191 9.77 12.85 4.34
N ASN A 192 9.55 14.16 4.56
CA ASN A 192 9.98 14.84 5.79
C ASN A 192 9.01 14.67 6.98
N ASN A 193 7.87 14.03 6.77
CA ASN A 193 6.86 13.85 7.82
C ASN A 193 6.34 12.41 7.87
N PRO A 194 7.23 11.42 8.06
CA PRO A 194 6.81 10.04 8.26
C PRO A 194 6.03 9.90 9.56
N LYS A 195 5.12 8.93 9.58
CA LYS A 195 4.44 8.52 10.80
C LYS A 195 5.26 7.43 11.48
N VAL A 196 5.88 7.76 12.62
CA VAL A 196 6.60 6.78 13.44
C VAL A 196 5.59 5.93 14.20
N VAL A 197 5.66 4.61 14.04
CA VAL A 197 4.81 3.65 14.76
C VAL A 197 5.63 2.47 15.30
N HIS A 198 5.22 1.93 16.43
CA HIS A 198 5.78 0.68 16.94
C HIS A 198 5.31 -0.51 16.09
N LEU A 199 6.20 -1.48 15.88
CA LEU A 199 5.84 -2.77 15.30
C LEU A 199 4.70 -3.40 16.10
N TYR A 200 3.78 -4.06 15.40
CA TYR A 200 2.66 -4.71 16.05
C TYR A 200 3.12 -6.03 16.69
N ASP A 201 3.04 -6.11 18.01
CA ASP A 201 3.41 -7.28 18.82
C ASP A 201 2.20 -7.89 19.56
N GLY A 202 0.98 -7.55 19.10
CA GLY A 202 -0.27 -7.91 19.76
C GLY A 202 -0.73 -9.35 19.54
N ASN A 203 -1.85 -9.53 18.84
CA ASN A 203 -2.46 -10.84 18.65
C ASN A 203 -1.67 -11.66 17.62
N GLN A 204 -1.02 -12.74 18.07
CA GLN A 204 -0.25 -13.63 17.21
C GLN A 204 -1.07 -14.19 16.04
N ALA A 205 -2.36 -14.48 16.23
CA ALA A 205 -3.21 -14.98 15.15
C ALA A 205 -3.43 -13.94 14.02
N VAL A 206 -3.37 -12.65 14.34
CA VAL A 206 -3.40 -11.57 13.33
C VAL A 206 -2.09 -11.57 12.55
N ILE A 207 -0.96 -11.71 13.26
CA ILE A 207 0.38 -11.76 12.64
C ILE A 207 0.47 -12.97 11.71
N ASP A 208 0.12 -14.16 12.19
CA ASP A 208 0.18 -15.41 11.42
C ASP A 208 -0.69 -15.33 10.16
N ARG A 209 -1.92 -14.80 10.29
CA ARG A 209 -2.83 -14.62 9.16
C ARG A 209 -2.23 -13.77 8.05
N TRP A 210 -1.62 -12.64 8.39
CA TRP A 210 -1.04 -11.75 7.38
C TRP A 210 0.29 -12.28 6.87
N ALA A 211 1.07 -12.98 7.70
CA ALA A 211 2.31 -13.62 7.30
C ALA A 211 2.06 -14.68 6.21
N ASP A 212 0.96 -15.45 6.31
CA ASP A 212 0.55 -16.42 5.28
C ASP A 212 0.23 -15.80 3.91
N LYS A 213 0.01 -14.48 3.88
CA LYS A 213 -0.29 -13.71 2.64
C LYS A 213 0.93 -13.02 2.06
N MET A 214 2.05 -12.96 2.79
CA MET A 214 3.26 -12.28 2.34
C MET A 214 3.98 -13.09 1.26
N VAL A 215 4.30 -12.43 0.16
CA VAL A 215 5.07 -12.99 -0.95
C VAL A 215 6.19 -12.03 -1.31
N GLU A 216 7.39 -12.54 -1.58
CA GLU A 216 8.53 -11.73 -2.01
C GLU A 216 8.37 -11.34 -3.49
N GLY A 217 8.50 -10.04 -3.78
CA GLY A 217 8.42 -9.45 -5.11
C GLY A 217 9.76 -8.98 -5.67
N GLY A 218 10.83 -8.95 -4.86
CA GLY A 218 12.16 -8.51 -5.29
C GLY A 218 12.34 -7.00 -5.20
N GLN A 219 13.06 -6.41 -6.16
CA GLN A 219 13.14 -4.96 -6.27
C GLN A 219 11.85 -4.43 -6.87
N LEU A 220 11.36 -3.31 -6.36
CA LEU A 220 10.27 -2.60 -6.99
C LEU A 220 10.83 -2.02 -8.30
N GLU A 221 10.69 -2.75 -9.40
CA GLU A 221 11.05 -2.27 -10.73
C GLU A 221 10.30 -0.95 -10.96
N GLN A 222 11.02 0.11 -11.32
CA GLN A 222 10.41 1.38 -11.77
C GLN A 222 9.86 1.19 -13.19
N ASP A 223 9.01 0.20 -13.42
CA ASP A 223 8.41 0.01 -14.72
C ASP A 223 7.18 0.92 -14.86
N LEU A 224 7.47 2.23 -14.89
CA LEU A 224 6.52 3.29 -15.21
C LEU A 224 7.15 4.37 -16.11
N THR A 225 8.31 4.09 -16.72
CA THR A 225 8.93 5.01 -17.68
C THR A 225 8.43 4.86 -19.12
N ASP A 226 7.45 3.98 -19.42
CA ASP A 226 6.81 3.97 -20.75
C ASP A 226 5.41 4.61 -20.77
N PHE A 227 4.98 5.20 -19.64
CA PHE A 227 3.76 6.00 -19.57
C PHE A 227 4.10 7.49 -19.46
N SER A 228 4.49 8.09 -20.59
CA SER A 228 4.46 9.53 -20.92
C SER A 228 5.80 10.26 -21.09
N SER A 229 6.40 10.15 -22.29
CA SER A 229 7.09 11.23 -23.03
C SER A 229 7.57 10.66 -24.38
N ASP A 230 7.22 11.14 -25.57
CA ASP A 230 7.08 12.54 -25.95
C ASP A 230 6.25 12.73 -27.22
N SER A 231 5.49 13.83 -27.20
CA SER A 231 5.27 14.64 -28.38
C SER A 231 6.29 15.78 -28.36
N ASP A 232 7.18 15.74 -29.37
CA ASP A 232 7.82 16.84 -30.09
C ASP A 232 8.68 17.89 -29.33
N SER A 233 10.00 17.89 -29.56
CA SER A 233 10.59 18.77 -30.59
C SER A 233 12.12 18.63 -30.78
N ASP A 234 12.49 18.44 -32.05
CA ASP A 234 13.72 18.75 -32.77
C ASP A 234 15.00 19.19 -32.01
N SER A 235 16.06 18.37 -32.12
CA SER A 235 17.35 18.84 -32.66
C SER A 235 18.22 17.66 -33.13
N SER A 236 18.46 17.65 -34.44
CA SER A 236 19.37 16.79 -35.20
C SER A 236 20.80 16.70 -34.66
N SER A 237 21.36 15.47 -34.57
CA SER A 237 22.59 15.08 -35.28
C SER A 237 22.99 13.63 -34.97
N GLU A 238 22.92 12.78 -35.99
CA GLU A 238 24.00 11.90 -36.48
C GLU A 238 24.88 11.15 -35.44
N ASP A 239 24.67 9.82 -35.42
CA ASP A 239 25.69 8.76 -35.54
C ASP A 239 26.02 7.86 -34.33
N ASP A 240 25.91 6.56 -34.64
CA ASP A 240 26.73 5.41 -34.22
C ASP A 240 26.31 4.52 -33.04
N SER A 241 25.88 3.30 -33.42
CA SER A 241 26.21 1.98 -32.82
C SER A 241 25.87 1.78 -31.33
N SER A 242 25.03 0.82 -30.94
CA SER A 242 25.18 -0.63 -31.16
C SER A 242 23.98 -1.39 -30.57
N SER A 243 23.76 -2.57 -31.10
CA SER A 243 22.81 -3.64 -30.74
C SER A 243 22.68 -4.01 -29.25
N ASP A 244 21.46 -4.36 -28.84
CA ASP A 244 21.11 -5.69 -28.35
C ASP A 244 19.59 -5.95 -28.39
N ASP A 245 19.18 -6.77 -29.36
CA ASP A 245 17.86 -7.39 -29.42
C ASP A 245 17.85 -8.54 -28.40
N SER A 246 17.16 -8.34 -27.28
CA SER A 246 16.79 -9.41 -26.35
C SER A 246 15.28 -9.52 -26.33
N SER A 247 14.71 -10.05 -27.41
CA SER A 247 13.37 -10.63 -27.41
C SER A 247 13.30 -11.73 -26.34
N SER A 248 12.86 -11.38 -25.14
CA SER A 248 12.39 -12.35 -24.16
C SER A 248 11.05 -12.87 -24.68
N SER A 249 11.07 -14.09 -25.22
CA SER A 249 9.91 -14.78 -25.77
C SER A 249 8.95 -15.16 -24.64
N GLU A 250 8.19 -14.18 -24.17
CA GLU A 250 7.06 -14.39 -23.27
C GLU A 250 5.90 -14.99 -24.07
N GLU A 251 5.24 -16.01 -23.50
CA GLU A 251 4.09 -16.62 -24.17
C GLU A 251 2.95 -15.62 -24.29
N VAL A 252 2.28 -15.60 -25.45
CA VAL A 252 1.16 -14.68 -25.70
C VAL A 252 -0.08 -15.12 -24.93
N THR A 253 -0.51 -14.29 -23.98
CA THR A 253 -1.71 -14.48 -23.16
C THR A 253 -2.77 -13.42 -23.48
N ARG A 254 -3.95 -13.57 -22.87
CA ARG A 254 -5.04 -12.58 -23.02
C ARG A 254 -4.62 -11.20 -22.50
N GLU A 255 -3.76 -11.21 -21.48
CA GLU A 255 -3.35 -10.03 -20.73
C GLU A 255 -2.31 -9.21 -21.50
N ASN A 256 -1.41 -9.86 -22.26
CA ASN A 256 -0.34 -9.17 -22.99
C ASN A 256 -0.59 -9.00 -24.50
N VAL A 257 -1.65 -9.59 -25.06
CA VAL A 257 -1.91 -9.53 -26.52
C VAL A 257 -2.13 -8.09 -27.02
N ILE A 258 -2.73 -7.22 -26.20
CA ILE A 258 -2.91 -5.81 -26.56
C ILE A 258 -1.56 -5.10 -26.52
N ASP A 259 -0.78 -5.32 -25.47
CA ASP A 259 0.56 -4.77 -25.31
C ASP A 259 1.45 -5.13 -26.51
N LYS A 260 1.36 -6.38 -27.00
CA LYS A 260 2.09 -6.83 -28.21
C LYS A 260 1.69 -6.06 -29.47
N VAL A 261 0.40 -5.74 -29.63
CA VAL A 261 -0.08 -4.95 -30.77
C VAL A 261 0.34 -3.49 -30.62
N GLU A 262 0.27 -2.91 -29.43
CA GLU A 262 0.69 -1.53 -29.18
C GLU A 262 2.21 -1.36 -29.36
N GLU A 263 2.99 -2.40 -29.01
CA GLU A 263 4.43 -2.51 -29.31
C GLU A 263 4.69 -2.54 -30.82
N TYR A 264 3.92 -3.34 -31.58
CA TYR A 264 4.01 -3.41 -33.05
C TYR A 264 3.67 -2.08 -33.73
N GLU A 265 2.63 -1.40 -33.27
CA GLU A 265 2.20 -0.09 -33.76
C GLU A 265 3.16 1.03 -33.33
N GLY A 266 3.96 0.80 -32.28
CA GLY A 266 4.78 1.81 -31.62
C GLY A 266 3.96 2.90 -30.92
N HIS A 267 2.67 2.66 -30.67
CA HIS A 267 1.77 3.57 -29.95
C HIS A 267 0.54 2.82 -29.39
N ASN A 268 -0.09 3.42 -28.38
CA ASN A 268 -1.33 2.89 -27.81
C ASN A 268 -2.47 2.91 -28.84
N LEU A 269 -3.34 1.91 -28.79
CA LEU A 269 -4.48 1.77 -29.68
C LEU A 269 -5.41 3.00 -29.58
N ASP A 270 -5.75 3.61 -30.72
CA ASP A 270 -6.58 4.81 -30.77
C ASP A 270 -8.07 4.52 -30.47
N THR A 271 -8.37 4.42 -29.18
CA THR A 271 -9.75 4.25 -28.68
C THR A 271 -10.62 5.49 -28.85
N SER A 272 -10.05 6.63 -29.25
CA SER A 272 -10.80 7.86 -29.54
C SER A 272 -11.43 7.82 -30.94
N THR A 273 -10.77 7.16 -31.88
CA THR A 273 -11.24 6.98 -33.27
C THR A 273 -11.91 5.63 -33.49
N TYR A 274 -11.41 4.56 -32.85
CA TYR A 274 -11.89 3.20 -33.08
C TYR A 274 -12.53 2.58 -31.84
N THR A 275 -13.15 1.43 -32.04
CA THR A 275 -13.69 0.55 -31.00
C THR A 275 -13.10 -0.83 -31.22
N TYR A 276 -12.21 -1.25 -30.32
CA TYR A 276 -11.55 -2.55 -30.38
C TYR A 276 -12.42 -3.63 -29.75
N LYS A 277 -12.54 -4.77 -30.42
CA LYS A 277 -13.21 -5.95 -29.89
C LYS A 277 -12.28 -6.71 -28.96
N GLU A 278 -12.88 -7.53 -28.10
CA GLU A 278 -12.15 -8.35 -27.15
C GLU A 278 -11.29 -9.40 -27.90
N PRO A 279 -9.99 -9.57 -27.55
CA PRO A 279 -9.15 -10.62 -28.11
C PRO A 279 -9.69 -12.02 -27.86
N GLU A 280 -9.67 -12.84 -28.91
CA GLU A 280 -10.06 -14.24 -28.89
C GLU A 280 -8.90 -15.13 -29.34
N GLN A 281 -8.66 -16.21 -28.60
CA GLN A 281 -7.67 -17.21 -28.95
C GLN A 281 -8.23 -18.20 -29.99
N LYS A 282 -7.46 -18.44 -31.05
CA LYS A 282 -7.77 -19.41 -32.10
C LYS A 282 -7.23 -20.79 -31.74
N SER A 283 -7.68 -21.81 -32.50
CA SER A 283 -7.28 -23.20 -32.28
C SER A 283 -5.80 -23.49 -32.49
N ASP A 284 -5.08 -22.61 -33.19
CA ASP A 284 -3.64 -22.69 -33.44
C ASP A 284 -2.80 -21.97 -32.37
N GLY A 285 -3.45 -21.44 -31.32
CA GLY A 285 -2.80 -20.70 -30.24
C GLY A 285 -2.62 -19.21 -30.50
N SER A 286 -2.83 -18.75 -31.74
CA SER A 286 -2.78 -17.31 -32.06
C SER A 286 -3.96 -16.57 -31.44
N TRP A 287 -3.76 -15.29 -31.15
CA TRP A 287 -4.82 -14.39 -30.70
C TRP A 287 -5.23 -13.46 -31.83
N GLY A 288 -6.49 -13.04 -31.86
CA GLY A 288 -6.92 -12.00 -32.78
C GLY A 288 -8.10 -11.19 -32.28
N PHE A 289 -8.19 -9.95 -32.75
CA PHE A 289 -9.30 -9.05 -32.52
C PHE A 289 -9.48 -8.12 -33.71
N SER A 290 -10.69 -7.61 -33.89
CA SER A 290 -11.01 -6.61 -34.90
C SER A 290 -11.30 -5.28 -34.25
N PHE A 291 -11.23 -4.20 -35.03
CA PHE A 291 -11.64 -2.87 -34.60
C PHE A 291 -12.55 -2.22 -35.62
N ASP A 292 -13.56 -1.52 -35.11
CA ASP A 292 -14.57 -0.84 -35.89
C ASP A 292 -14.41 0.68 -35.72
N ASP A 293 -14.78 1.49 -36.73
CA ASP A 293 -14.90 2.93 -36.59
C ASP A 293 -16.05 3.32 -35.62
N LYS A 294 -16.19 4.61 -35.29
CA LYS A 294 -17.30 5.08 -34.41
C LYS A 294 -18.69 4.91 -35.01
N ASP A 295 -18.79 4.69 -36.31
CA ASP A 295 -20.03 4.37 -37.01
C ASP A 295 -20.34 2.86 -37.00
N GLY A 296 -19.41 2.03 -36.48
CA GLY A 296 -19.53 0.58 -36.35
C GLY A 296 -19.13 -0.21 -37.60
N ASN A 297 -18.41 0.40 -38.54
CA ASN A 297 -17.87 -0.29 -39.71
C ASN A 297 -16.50 -0.90 -39.38
N LEU A 298 -16.25 -2.12 -39.84
CA LEU A 298 -14.95 -2.77 -39.69
C LEU A 298 -13.86 -1.89 -40.33
N ALA A 299 -12.86 -1.53 -39.52
CA ALA A 299 -11.73 -0.72 -39.95
C ALA A 299 -10.47 -1.58 -40.14
N GLY A 300 -10.32 -2.65 -39.35
CA GLY A 300 -9.22 -3.60 -39.50
C GLY A 300 -9.23 -4.70 -38.44
N SER A 301 -8.17 -5.49 -38.41
CA SER A 301 -7.98 -6.52 -37.40
C SER A 301 -6.50 -6.89 -37.20
N TYR A 302 -6.20 -7.44 -36.03
CA TYR A 302 -4.87 -7.95 -35.70
C TYR A 302 -4.89 -9.45 -35.48
N ILE A 303 -3.77 -10.09 -35.82
CA ILE A 303 -3.44 -11.45 -35.42
C ILE A 303 -2.07 -11.43 -34.75
N VAL A 304 -1.98 -12.00 -33.55
CA VAL A 304 -0.72 -12.20 -32.83
C VAL A 304 -0.46 -13.70 -32.76
N ASP A 305 0.65 -14.15 -33.35
CA ASP A 305 1.04 -15.56 -33.32
C ASP A 305 1.55 -15.99 -31.92
N PRO A 306 1.66 -17.30 -31.63
CA PRO A 306 2.17 -17.77 -30.33
C PRO A 306 3.61 -17.32 -30.01
N ASP A 307 4.37 -16.94 -31.03
CA ASP A 307 5.75 -16.47 -30.91
C ASP A 307 5.83 -14.94 -30.66
N GLY A 308 4.68 -14.25 -30.63
CA GLY A 308 4.56 -12.82 -30.35
C GLY A 308 4.59 -11.90 -31.57
N ASN A 309 4.64 -12.44 -32.80
CA ASN A 309 4.63 -11.63 -34.01
C ASN A 309 3.21 -11.15 -34.32
N VAL A 310 3.09 -9.85 -34.62
CA VAL A 310 1.82 -9.20 -34.95
C VAL A 310 1.66 -9.06 -36.45
N THR A 311 0.44 -9.24 -36.94
CA THR A 311 0.04 -8.98 -38.32
C THR A 311 -1.25 -8.15 -38.31
N GLU A 312 -1.20 -6.96 -38.92
CA GLU A 312 -2.36 -6.10 -39.13
C GLU A 312 -3.05 -6.44 -40.47
N TYR A 313 -4.38 -6.32 -40.49
CA TYR A 313 -5.21 -6.43 -41.69
C TYR A 313 -6.13 -5.22 -41.83
N ASP A 314 -6.25 -4.70 -43.05
CA ASP A 314 -7.20 -3.64 -43.40
C ASP A 314 -8.67 -4.12 -43.37
N ALA A 315 -9.61 -3.21 -43.60
CA ALA A 315 -11.04 -3.49 -43.65
C ALA A 315 -11.46 -4.54 -44.71
N ASP A 316 -10.65 -4.72 -45.75
CA ASP A 316 -10.87 -5.71 -46.81
C ASP A 316 -10.20 -7.06 -46.50
N GLY A 317 -9.43 -7.14 -45.41
CA GLY A 317 -8.69 -8.32 -44.95
C GLY A 317 -7.35 -8.53 -45.64
N ASN A 318 -6.75 -7.49 -46.21
CA ASN A 318 -5.39 -7.53 -46.73
C ASN A 318 -4.39 -7.16 -45.63
N GLU A 319 -3.28 -7.87 -45.57
CA GLU A 319 -2.16 -7.55 -44.69
C GLU A 319 -1.55 -6.19 -45.04
N VAL A 320 -1.20 -5.42 -44.02
CA VAL A 320 -0.73 -4.02 -44.13
C VAL A 320 0.76 -3.91 -43.80
#